data_AF-A0AB36LY77-F1
#
_entry.id   AF-A0AB36LY77-F1
#
_cell.length_a   1.000
_cell.length_b   1.000
_cell.length_c   1.000
_cell.angle_alpha   90.00
_cell.angle_beta   90.00
_cell.angle_gamma   90.00
#
_symmetry.space_group_name_H-M   'P 1'
#
loop_
_entity.id
_entity.type
_entity.pdbx_description
1 polymer ?
#
loop_
_entity_poly.entity_id
_entity_poly.type
_entity_poly.pdbx_seq_one_letter_code
_entity_poly.pdbx_strand_id
1 'polypeptide(L)' 'MKSNAIENFQTTTLAKRGKEVEKVLVRVLNIMQGQRYIKICERNPTQEQFFYGWIANRVSL' A
#
# COMPACT_ATOMS: atom_id res chain seq x y z
N MET A 1 -9.22 0.31 14.24
CA MET A 1 -8.42 1.56 14.34
C MET A 1 -8.07 2.03 12.95
N LYS A 2 -8.65 3.15 12.48
CA LYS A 2 -8.10 3.88 11.33
C LYS A 2 -6.82 4.53 11.84
N SER A 3 -5.68 4.23 11.22
CA SER A 3 -4.39 4.76 11.67
C SER A 3 -4.27 6.22 11.24
N ASN A 4 -4.31 7.16 12.21
CA ASN A 4 -4.09 8.60 12.00
C ASN A 4 -2.67 8.92 11.49
N ALA A 5 -1.77 7.92 11.45
CA ALA A 5 -0.41 8.09 10.94
C ALA A 5 -0.37 8.42 9.44
N ILE A 6 -1.37 7.99 8.65
CA ILE A 6 -1.37 8.15 7.19
C ILE A 6 -1.84 9.54 6.77
N GLU A 7 -2.92 10.03 7.40
CA GLU A 7 -3.37 11.42 7.24
C GLU A 7 -2.24 12.38 7.62
N ASN A 8 -1.60 12.15 8.77
CA ASN A 8 -0.46 12.96 9.21
C ASN A 8 0.78 12.82 8.30
N PHE A 9 1.00 11.66 7.68
CA PHE A 9 2.10 11.47 6.74
C PHE A 9 1.90 12.30 5.47
N GLN A 10 0.70 12.31 4.89
CA GLN A 10 0.37 13.11 3.70
C GLN A 10 0.63 14.60 3.94
N THR A 11 0.10 15.18 5.02
CA THR A 11 0.25 16.62 5.32
C THR A 11 1.69 17.00 5.67
N THR A 12 2.43 16.14 6.36
CA THR A 12 3.78 16.49 6.87
C THR A 12 4.87 16.32 5.81
N THR A 13 4.73 15.35 4.89
CA THR A 13 5.78 15.08 3.88
C THR A 13 5.61 15.85 2.57
N LEU A 14 4.37 16.08 2.10
CA LEU A 14 4.12 16.85 0.88
C LEU A 14 4.62 18.30 1.00
N ALA A 15 4.54 18.88 2.20
CA ALA A 15 4.99 20.25 2.45
C ALA A 15 6.52 20.42 2.52
N LYS A 16 7.31 19.34 2.69
CA LYS A 16 8.73 19.44 3.06
C LYS A 16 9.73 18.85 2.06
N ARG A 17 9.33 17.97 1.13
CA ARG A 17 10.32 17.10 0.43
C ARG A 17 10.12 16.81 -1.08
N GLY A 18 9.19 17.47 -1.77
CA GLY A 18 9.11 17.43 -3.24
C GLY A 18 8.80 16.04 -3.86
N LYS A 19 9.10 15.86 -5.16
CA LYS A 19 8.70 14.70 -6.00
C LYS A 19 9.11 13.32 -5.48
N GLU A 20 10.18 13.21 -4.70
CA GLU A 20 10.65 11.91 -4.18
C GLU A 20 9.76 11.36 -3.05
N VAL A 21 8.96 12.21 -2.39
CA VAL A 21 7.97 11.77 -1.39
C VAL A 21 6.85 10.97 -2.01
N GLU A 22 6.45 11.30 -3.24
CA GLU A 22 5.33 10.65 -3.92
C GLU A 22 5.58 9.15 -4.08
N LYS A 23 6.80 8.77 -4.45
CA LYS A 23 7.22 7.35 -4.56
C LYS A 23 7.12 6.63 -3.21
N VAL A 24 7.56 7.28 -2.13
CA VAL A 24 7.48 6.72 -0.78
C VAL A 24 6.02 6.56 -0.34
N LEU A 25 5.16 7.52 -0.64
CA LEU A 25 3.74 7.45 -0.33
C LEU A 25 3.06 6.29 -1.08
N VAL A 26 3.35 6.14 -2.38
CA VAL A 26 2.85 5.01 -3.18
C VAL A 26 3.29 3.67 -2.60
N ARG A 27 4.54 3.55 -2.14
CA ARG A 27 5.01 2.34 -1.44
C ARG A 27 4.22 2.06 -0.16
N VAL A 28 3.96 3.07 0.66
CA VAL A 28 3.14 2.92 1.88
C VAL A 28 1.72 2.44 1.53
N LEU A 29 1.09 3.03 0.51
CA LEU A 29 -0.23 2.62 0.04
C LEU A 29 -0.23 1.16 -0.46
N ASN A 30 0.78 0.77 -1.22
CA ASN A 30 0.94 -0.61 -1.68
C ASN A 30 1.08 -1.59 -0.51
N ILE A 31 1.85 -1.25 0.54
CA ILE A 31 1.98 -2.11 1.74
C ILE A 31 0.62 -2.30 2.42
N MET A 32 -0.16 -1.24 2.58
CA MET A 32 -1.48 -1.31 3.20
C MET A 32 -2.46 -2.15 2.36
N GLN A 33 -2.43 -1.97 1.04
CA GLN A 33 -3.23 -2.76 0.12
C GLN A 33 -2.85 -4.24 0.19
N GLY A 34 -1.56 -4.55 0.27
CA GLY A 34 -1.06 -5.92 0.48
C GLY A 34 -1.61 -6.55 1.77
N GLN A 35 -1.57 -5.82 2.89
CA GLN A 35 -2.15 -6.29 4.16
C GLN A 35 -3.65 -6.62 4.04
N ARG A 36 -4.40 -5.83 3.25
CA ARG A 36 -5.82 -6.11 3.01
C ARG A 36 -6.02 -7.34 2.12
N TYR A 37 -5.22 -7.53 1.08
CA TYR A 37 -5.32 -8.68 0.20
C TYR A 37 -4.92 -9.99 0.87
N ILE A 38 -3.93 -9.97 1.77
CA ILE A 38 -3.61 -11.13 2.62
C ILE A 38 -4.86 -11.58 3.39
N LYS A 39 -5.54 -10.66 4.08
CA LYS A 39 -6.79 -10.95 4.81
C LYS A 39 -7.94 -11.46 3.94
N ILE A 40 -7.94 -11.11 2.65
CA ILE A 40 -8.92 -11.62 1.69
C ILE A 40 -8.56 -13.06 1.30
N CYS A 41 -7.28 -13.35 1.03
CA CYS A 41 -6.81 -14.69 0.71
C CYS A 41 -7.02 -15.67 1.89
N GLU A 42 -6.77 -15.22 3.12
CA GLU A 42 -7.05 -15.99 4.35
C GLU A 42 -8.52 -16.43 4.46
N ARG A 43 -9.46 -15.65 3.91
CA ARG A 43 -10.91 -15.96 3.91
C ARG A 43 -11.38 -16.65 2.63
N ASN A 44 -10.64 -16.47 1.53
CA ASN A 44 -10.96 -17.02 0.22
C ASN A 44 -9.66 -17.33 -0.54
N PRO A 45 -9.14 -18.56 -0.44
CA PRO A 45 -7.91 -18.98 -1.11
C PRO A 45 -7.94 -18.86 -2.64
N THR A 46 -9.13 -18.82 -3.28
CA THR A 46 -9.22 -18.66 -4.74
C THR A 46 -8.68 -17.30 -5.23
N GLN A 47 -8.49 -16.34 -4.32
CA GLN A 47 -7.97 -15.01 -4.64
C GLN A 47 -6.43 -14.96 -4.66
N GLU A 48 -5.73 -16.02 -4.26
CA GLU A 48 -4.27 -16.03 -4.21
C GLU A 48 -3.62 -15.80 -5.57
N GLN A 49 -4.20 -16.34 -6.65
CA GLN A 49 -3.69 -16.13 -8.00
C GLN A 49 -3.81 -14.65 -8.43
N PHE A 50 -4.92 -13.99 -8.07
CA PHE A 50 -5.08 -12.56 -8.30
C PHE A 50 -4.10 -11.75 -7.46
N PHE A 51 -3.93 -12.11 -6.18
CA PHE A 51 -3.00 -11.42 -5.28
C PHE A 51 -1.56 -11.50 -5.77
N TYR A 52 -1.13 -12.68 -6.23
CA TYR A 52 0.17 -12.86 -6.88
C TYR A 52 0.32 -11.95 -8.10
N GLY A 53 -0.68 -11.94 -8.99
CA GLY A 53 -0.68 -11.07 -10.17
C GLY A 53 -0.63 -9.58 -9.82
N TRP A 54 -1.32 -9.16 -8.75
CA TRP A 54 -1.26 -7.79 -8.27
C TRP A 54 0.13 -7.41 -7.76
N ILE A 55 0.78 -8.26 -6.94
CA ILE A 55 2.15 -8.00 -6.46
C ILE A 55 3.10 -7.86 -7.66
N ALA A 56 3.08 -8.84 -8.58
CA ALA A 56 4.00 -8.90 -9.71
C ALA A 56 3.90 -7.69 -10.66
N ASN A 57 2.71 -7.10 -10.80
CA ASN A 57 2.47 -6.04 -11.80
C ASN A 57 2.31 -4.63 -11.20
N ARG A 58 2.02 -4.50 -9.90
CA ARG A 58 1.71 -3.20 -9.26
C ARG A 58 2.67 -2.81 -8.14
N VAL A 59 3.38 -3.78 -7.56
CA VAL A 59 4.37 -3.53 -6.50
C VAL A 59 5.75 -3.62 -7.12
N SER A 60 6.27 -2.49 -7.58
CA SER A 60 7.65 -2.40 -8.09
C SER A 60 8.66 -2.38 -6.94
N LEU A 61 9.79 -3.08 -7.10
CA LEU A 61 10.98 -2.96 -6.26
C LEU A 61 11.61 -1.55 -6.38
#